data_AF-A0A2E9HGH1-F1
#
_entry.id   AF-A0A2E9HGH1-F1
#
_cell.length_a   1.000
_cell.length_b   1.000
_cell.length_c   1.000
_cell.angle_alpha   90.00
_cell.angle_beta   90.00
_cell.angle_gamma   90.00
#
_symmetry.space_group_name_H-M   'P 1'
#
loop_
_entity.id
_entity.type
_entity.pdbx_description
1 polymer ?
#
loop_
_entity_poly.entity_id
_entity_poly.type
_entity_poly.pdbx_seq_one_letter_code
_entity_poly.pdbx_strand_id
1 'polypeptide(L)'
;MGKVWNDEEVRVLVGWTAQDFGSNMIVRIETATNKPESEEDILVSRMVMNKEQAVQLGNMLFELCGTLPPKGAKPPLLDRILTRKTG
;
A
#
# COMPACT_ATOMS: atom_id res chain seq x y z
N MET A 1 9.79 19.64 -13.11
CA MET A 1 10.42 18.59 -13.94
C MET A 1 10.05 17.26 -13.31
N GLY A 2 9.34 16.37 -14.03
CA GLY A 2 8.97 15.06 -13.47
C GLY A 2 10.21 14.17 -13.37
N LYS A 3 10.40 13.49 -12.23
CA LYS A 3 11.48 12.49 -12.08
C LYS A 3 11.22 11.37 -13.11
N VAL A 4 12.13 11.24 -14.08
CA VAL A 4 12.07 10.23 -15.15
C VAL A 4 12.59 8.91 -14.59
N TRP A 5 12.01 7.80 -15.07
CA TRP A 5 12.43 6.45 -14.70
C TRP A 5 13.83 6.17 -15.28
N ASN A 6 14.71 5.62 -14.45
CA ASN A 6 15.97 5.03 -14.89
C ASN A 6 15.86 3.52 -14.69
N ASP A 7 15.82 2.76 -15.79
CA ASP A 7 15.64 1.30 -15.77
C ASP A 7 16.83 0.57 -15.12
N GLU A 8 17.98 1.22 -14.97
CA GLU A 8 19.15 0.69 -14.27
C GLU A 8 19.10 0.90 -12.75
N GLU A 9 18.15 1.69 -12.25
CA GLU A 9 18.05 2.05 -10.84
C GLU A 9 17.13 1.09 -10.07
N VAL A 10 17.72 0.33 -9.14
CA VAL A 10 16.96 -0.58 -8.27
C VAL A 10 16.10 0.23 -7.30
N ARG A 11 14.80 -0.07 -7.27
CA ARG A 11 13.81 0.60 -6.42
C ARG A 11 12.98 -0.40 -5.66
N VAL A 12 12.58 -0.03 -4.45
CA VAL A 12 11.75 -0.83 -3.56
C VAL A 12 10.37 -0.20 -3.46
N LEU A 13 9.33 -1.04 -3.54
CA LEU A 13 7.95 -0.65 -3.27
C LEU A 13 7.77 -0.34 -1.78
N VAL A 14 7.35 0.88 -1.46
CA VAL A 14 7.14 1.32 -0.07
C VAL A 14 5.68 1.62 0.27
N GLY A 15 4.83 1.80 -0.75
CA GLY A 15 3.41 2.08 -0.55
C GLY A 15 2.61 2.01 -1.85
N TRP A 16 1.31 1.79 -1.72
CA TRP A 16 0.39 1.86 -2.85
C TRP A 16 -1.04 2.17 -2.40
N THR A 17 -1.83 2.79 -3.26
CA THR A 17 -3.27 2.99 -3.06
C THR A 17 -4.02 2.74 -4.36
N ALA A 18 -5.31 2.37 -4.26
CA ALA A 18 -6.19 2.13 -5.39
C ALA A 18 -7.48 2.94 -5.23
N GLN A 19 -7.97 3.52 -6.32
CA GLN A 19 -9.28 4.20 -6.39
C GLN A 19 -10.10 3.61 -7.52
N ASP A 20 -11.29 3.12 -7.19
CA ASP A 20 -12.23 2.50 -8.15
C ASP A 20 -13.08 3.59 -8.85
N PHE A 21 -13.13 3.54 -10.18
CA PHE A 21 -13.94 4.40 -11.05
C PHE A 21 -14.88 3.58 -11.95
N GLY A 22 -15.29 2.40 -11.50
CA GLY A 22 -16.23 1.51 -12.18
C GLY A 22 -15.54 0.65 -13.24
N SER A 23 -15.40 1.18 -14.46
CA SER A 23 -14.74 0.46 -15.56
C SER A 23 -13.21 0.51 -15.48
N ASN A 24 -12.68 1.48 -14.75
CA ASN A 24 -11.25 1.69 -14.56
C ASN A 24 -10.92 1.85 -13.07
N MET A 25 -9.66 1.65 -12.73
CA MET A 25 -9.08 1.88 -11.42
C MET A 25 -7.82 2.74 -11.58
N ILE A 26 -7.63 3.70 -10.70
CA ILE A 26 -6.38 4.46 -10.60
C ILE A 26 -5.55 3.81 -9.50
N VAL A 27 -4.37 3.30 -9.86
CA VAL A 27 -3.40 2.77 -8.91
C VAL A 27 -2.26 3.76 -8.77
N ARG A 28 -1.99 4.15 -7.52
CA ARG A 28 -0.85 4.98 -7.14
C ARG A 28 0.18 4.09 -6.47
N ILE A 29 1.39 4.04 -7.02
CA ILE A 29 2.52 3.25 -6.51
C ILE A 29 3.61 4.20 -6.02
N GLU A 30 4.16 3.92 -4.86
CA GLU A 30 5.26 4.67 -4.25
C GLU A 30 6.51 3.79 -4.18
N THR A 31 7.62 4.31 -4.69
CA THR A 31 8.91 3.61 -4.68
C THR A 31 10.03 4.50 -4.16
N ALA A 32 11.04 3.88 -3.54
CA ALA A 32 12.25 4.55 -3.06
C ALA A 32 13.48 3.72 -3.44
N THR A 33 14.62 4.39 -3.63
CA THR A 33 15.90 3.75 -3.98
C THR A 33 16.71 3.37 -2.73
N ASN A 34 16.57 4.17 -1.67
CA ASN A 34 17.15 3.97 -0.36
C ASN A 34 16.07 4.16 0.71
N LYS A 35 16.43 4.00 1.99
CA LYS A 35 15.57 4.40 3.10
C LYS A 35 15.20 5.88 2.92
N PRO A 36 13.91 6.22 2.73
CA PRO A 36 13.51 7.60 2.51
C PRO A 36 13.66 8.39 3.82
N GLU A 37 14.23 9.59 3.72
CA GLU A 37 14.36 10.53 4.84
C GLU A 37 13.31 11.63 4.75
N SER A 38 12.76 11.85 3.56
CA SER A 38 11.71 12.81 3.27
C SER A 38 10.72 12.29 2.21
N GLU A 39 9.58 12.97 2.06
CA GLU A 39 8.61 12.65 1.00
C GLU A 39 9.18 12.87 -0.41
N GLU A 40 10.19 13.74 -0.55
CA GLU A 40 10.82 14.05 -1.84
C GLU A 40 11.64 12.87 -2.38
N ASP A 41 12.05 11.96 -1.51
CA ASP A 41 12.75 10.72 -1.87
C ASP A 41 11.82 9.69 -2.52
N ILE A 42 10.50 9.88 -2.38
CA ILE A 42 9.48 8.98 -2.91
C ILE A 42 9.14 9.34 -4.34
N LEU A 43 9.28 8.36 -5.24
CA LEU A 43 8.74 8.45 -6.58
C LEU A 43 7.33 7.87 -6.61
N VAL A 44 6.39 8.71 -7.05
CA VAL A 44 4.98 8.35 -7.21
C VAL A 44 4.67 8.09 -8.67
N SER A 45 4.21 6.87 -8.97
CA SER A 45 3.64 6.53 -10.27
C SER A 45 2.13 6.39 -10.17
N ARG A 46 1.40 6.85 -11.19
CA ARG A 46 -0.05 6.69 -11.29
C ARG A 46 -0.39 5.99 -12.59
N MET A 47 -1.10 4.87 -12.48
CA MET A 47 -1.52 4.04 -13.59
C MET A 47 -3.04 4.02 -13.63
N VAL A 48 -3.61 4.20 -14.82
CA VAL A 48 -5.02 3.89 -15.08
C VAL A 48 -5.07 2.48 -15.62
N MET A 49 -5.88 1.64 -14.99
CA MET A 49 -5.99 0.22 -15.29
C MET A 49 -7.46 -0.14 -15.45
N ASN A 50 -7.79 -1.13 -16.29
CA ASN A 50 -9.09 -1.78 -16.18
C ASN A 50 -9.10 -2.73 -14.96
N LYS A 51 -10.28 -3.30 -14.66
CA LYS A 51 -10.48 -4.13 -13.47
C LYS A 51 -9.66 -5.42 -13.52
N GLU A 52 -9.50 -6.01 -14.69
CA GLU A 52 -8.73 -7.24 -14.89
C GLU A 52 -7.24 -7.02 -14.61
N GLN A 53 -6.66 -5.94 -15.15
CA GLN A 53 -5.28 -5.53 -14.91
C GLN A 53 -5.04 -5.20 -13.44
N ALA A 54 -5.99 -4.50 -12.81
CA ALA A 54 -5.96 -4.18 -11.39
C ALA A 54 -5.91 -5.44 -10.51
N VAL A 55 -6.69 -6.47 -10.83
CA VAL A 55 -6.67 -7.75 -10.11
C VAL A 55 -5.32 -8.45 -10.23
N GLN A 56 -4.75 -8.49 -11.44
CA GLN A 56 -3.43 -9.10 -11.65
C GLN A 56 -2.33 -8.39 -10.85
N LEU A 57 -2.33 -7.06 -10.87
CA LEU A 57 -1.40 -6.26 -10.07
C LEU A 57 -1.61 -6.52 -8.57
N GLY A 58 -2.86 -6.55 -8.10
CA GLY A 58 -3.18 -6.84 -6.70
C GLY A 58 -2.63 -8.18 -6.23
N ASN A 59 -2.77 -9.23 -7.05
CA ASN A 59 -2.21 -10.55 -6.75
C ASN A 59 -0.67 -10.52 -6.69
N MET A 60 -0.02 -9.87 -7.65
CA MET A 60 1.45 -9.72 -7.65
C MET A 60 1.93 -8.96 -6.41
N LEU A 61 1.29 -7.85 -6.07
CA LEU A 61 1.63 -7.05 -4.88
C LEU A 61 1.43 -7.85 -3.59
N PHE A 62 0.37 -8.68 -3.52
CA PHE A 62 0.12 -9.57 -2.40
C PHE A 62 1.23 -10.62 -2.24
N GLU A 63 1.67 -11.23 -3.35
CA GLU A 63 2.79 -12.19 -3.34
C GLU A 63 4.12 -11.55 -2.94
N LEU A 64 4.42 -10.35 -3.45
CA LEU A 64 5.67 -9.63 -3.18
C LEU A 64 5.77 -9.08 -1.76
N CYS A 65 4.68 -8.52 -1.22
CA CYS A 65 4.68 -7.90 0.10
C CYS A 65 4.39 -8.89 1.24
N GLY A 66 3.94 -10.10 0.91
CA GLY A 66 3.42 -11.07 1.87
C GLY A 66 2.16 -10.56 2.59
N THR A 67 1.70 -11.34 3.57
CA THR A 67 0.60 -10.91 4.45
C THR A 67 1.13 -9.98 5.54
N LEU A 68 0.55 -8.79 5.67
CA LEU A 68 0.67 -8.02 6.90
C LEU A 68 0.34 -8.93 8.10
N PRO A 69 1.08 -8.88 9.21
CA PRO A 69 0.69 -9.59 10.42
C PRO A 69 -0.77 -9.22 10.73
N PRO A 70 -1.64 -10.20 11.05
CA PRO A 70 -3.03 -9.90 11.36
C PRO A 70 -3.06 -8.82 12.44
N LYS A 71 -3.88 -7.78 12.25
CA LYS A 71 -4.07 -6.74 13.27
C LYS A 71 -4.39 -7.48 14.57
N GLY A 72 -3.51 -7.36 15.57
CA GLY A 72 -3.66 -8.07 16.83
C GLY A 72 -5.08 -7.83 17.35
N ALA A 73 -5.90 -8.87 17.38
CA ALA A 73 -7.22 -8.76 17.94
C ALA A 73 -7.06 -8.29 19.39
N LYS A 74 -7.67 -7.17 19.75
CA LYS A 74 -7.73 -6.78 21.17
C LYS A 74 -8.31 -7.98 21.93
N PRO A 75 -7.62 -8.50 22.96
CA PRO A 75 -8.13 -9.62 23.73
C PRO A 75 -9.53 -9.24 24.24
N PRO A 76 -10.57 -10.04 23.95
CA PRO A 76 -11.95 -9.72 24.32
C PRO A 76 -12.14 -9.55 25.82
N LEU A 77 -11.18 -10.04 26.63
CA LEU A 77 -11.16 -9.92 28.08
C LEU A 77 -10.80 -8.50 28.56
N LEU A 78 -9.93 -7.76 27.86
CA LEU A 78 -9.54 -6.42 28.27
C LEU A 78 -10.67 -5.41 28.07
N ASP A 79 -11.38 -5.50 26.94
CA ASP A 79 -12.58 -4.69 26.70
C ASP A 79 -13.67 -5.00 27.75
N ARG A 80 -13.84 -6.28 28.11
CA ARG A 80 -14.84 -6.70 29.10
C ARG A 80 -14.57 -6.20 30.53
N ILE A 81 -13.31 -5.95 30.88
CA ILE A 81 -12.93 -5.37 32.19
C ILE A 81 -13.07 -3.84 32.17
N LEU A 82 -12.69 -3.19 31.07
CA LEU A 82 -12.74 -1.74 30.93
C LEU A 82 -14.20 -1.23 30.88
N THR A 83 -15.11 -1.92 30.18
CA THR A 83 -16.54 -1.57 30.16
C THR A 83 -17.21 -1.71 31.53
N ARG A 84 -16.68 -2.57 32.41
CA ARG A 84 -17.26 -2.83 33.74
C ARG A 84 -16.92 -1.77 34.78
N LYS A 85 -15.92 -0.90 34.53
CA LYS A 85 -15.47 0.12 35.48
C LYS A 85 -16.17 1.48 35.32
N THR A 86 -16.96 1.63 34.26
CA THR A 86 -17.70 2.86 33.92
C THR A 86 -19.22 2.72 34.10
N GLY A 87 -19.68 1.69 34.82
CA GLY A 87 -21.08 1.47 35.18
C GLY A 87 -21.29 1.47 36.69
#